data_AF-A0A430FMH2-F1
#
_entry.id   AF-A0A430FMH2-F1
#
_cell.length_a   1.000
_cell.length_b   1.000
_cell.length_c   1.000
_cell.angle_alpha   90.00
_cell.angle_beta   90.00
_cell.angle_gamma   90.00
#
_symmetry.space_group_name_H-M   'P 1'
#
loop_
_entity.id
_entity.type
_entity.pdbx_description
1 polymer ?
#
loop_
_entity_poly.entity_id
_entity_poly.type
_entity_poly.pdbx_seq_one_letter_code
_entity_poly.pdbx_strand_id
1 'polypeptide(L)'
;MAQTRSGALLTDKHRRDQVRLAITADSQARRIWDSTLDLNDLKGSQPIWKNAILNLLQTWWKISAQTANAYLPQFREAETGDGSFETAMPRFDRKRMADQIDWTGATNVLWHIARGETQEAAYAAARSLFLGIFHEAVLTGGRITIEHWAKKDQRAIGWRRVSDGDPCAFCAMLVTRGPVYTSEQKALLRASDGKKYHPHCGCTIEVVYGDWKPTEQEQQWIDDYYRAAESLPDKTPRTAETVLPLMRRNGSFRDSTARRNAPAALKQRRDAAFERKIAVRRSSLVRTPNEKIINHILHGEGDGKRGGHMYGTGVLGKTEFPESWSEDNILGAIQRVMADPDWIRPAPNERALHQFGKTVDGVQVEVKAYLADGEYVIDQAYPVGGDGVTKNTSTGKIDVKPSRSKQWRKAK
;
A
#
# COMPACT_ATOMS: atom_id res chain seq x y z
N MET A 1 26.52 -14.01 -1.56
CA MET A 1 25.55 -14.29 -2.65
C MET A 1 25.65 -15.74 -3.09
N ALA A 2 24.73 -16.19 -3.94
CA ALA A 2 24.93 -17.34 -4.81
C ALA A 2 26.32 -17.32 -5.46
N GLN A 3 26.94 -18.47 -5.59
CA GLN A 3 28.29 -18.65 -6.10
C GLN A 3 28.33 -18.60 -7.63
N THR A 4 27.25 -19.02 -8.28
CA THR A 4 27.14 -19.02 -9.73
C THR A 4 26.31 -17.85 -10.22
N ARG A 5 26.60 -17.40 -11.45
CA ARG A 5 25.80 -16.37 -12.13
C ARG A 5 24.34 -16.82 -12.31
N SER A 6 24.13 -18.10 -12.61
CA SER A 6 22.79 -18.67 -12.77
C SER A 6 22.01 -18.66 -11.45
N GLY A 7 22.63 -19.12 -10.35
CA GLY A 7 22.06 -19.04 -9.01
C GLY A 7 21.71 -17.61 -8.61
N ALA A 8 22.60 -16.64 -8.87
CA ALA A 8 22.35 -15.23 -8.55
C ALA A 8 21.11 -14.67 -9.29
N LEU A 9 20.94 -15.02 -10.57
CA LEU A 9 19.75 -14.63 -11.35
C LEU A 9 18.48 -15.29 -10.83
N LEU A 10 18.55 -16.56 -10.45
CA LEU A 10 17.44 -17.30 -9.85
C LEU A 10 17.02 -16.68 -8.51
N THR A 11 17.97 -16.35 -7.63
CA THR A 11 17.70 -15.69 -6.35
C THR A 11 17.02 -14.34 -6.57
N ASP A 12 17.55 -13.51 -7.48
CA ASP A 12 16.98 -12.20 -7.74
C ASP A 12 15.58 -12.29 -8.36
N LYS A 13 15.35 -13.24 -9.27
CA LYS A 13 14.01 -13.53 -9.80
C LYS A 13 13.06 -13.94 -8.67
N HIS A 14 13.43 -14.93 -7.86
CA HIS A 14 12.63 -15.40 -6.73
C HIS A 14 12.29 -14.27 -5.76
N ARG A 15 13.28 -13.44 -5.40
CA ARG A 15 13.10 -12.25 -4.56
C ARG A 15 12.07 -11.29 -5.15
N ARG A 16 12.18 -10.96 -6.44
CA ARG A 16 11.21 -10.08 -7.12
C ARG A 16 9.81 -10.68 -7.16
N ASP A 17 9.70 -11.99 -7.37
CA ASP A 17 8.41 -12.68 -7.39
C ASP A 17 7.75 -12.69 -6.00
N GLN A 18 8.52 -12.89 -4.92
CA GLN A 18 8.04 -12.74 -3.53
C GLN A 18 7.54 -11.31 -3.24
N VAL A 19 8.26 -10.28 -3.69
CA VAL A 19 7.81 -8.89 -3.51
C VAL A 19 6.52 -8.62 -4.30
N ARG A 20 6.43 -9.07 -5.55
CA ARG A 20 5.24 -8.87 -6.41
C ARG A 20 3.99 -9.55 -5.85
N LEU A 21 4.11 -10.79 -5.38
CA LEU A 21 2.97 -11.49 -4.77
C LEU A 21 2.51 -10.81 -3.48
N ALA A 22 3.45 -10.29 -2.66
CA ALA A 22 3.09 -9.61 -1.43
C ALA A 22 2.38 -8.28 -1.68
N ILE A 23 2.83 -7.50 -2.68
CA ILE A 23 2.14 -6.27 -3.12
C ILE A 23 0.71 -6.57 -3.57
N THR A 24 0.51 -7.66 -4.32
CA THR A 24 -0.81 -8.07 -4.79
C THR A 24 -1.70 -8.50 -3.62
N ALA A 25 -1.15 -9.28 -2.69
CA ALA A 25 -1.82 -9.71 -1.48
C ALA A 25 -2.24 -8.52 -0.60
N ASP A 26 -1.36 -7.54 -0.42
CA ASP A 26 -1.63 -6.32 0.34
C ASP A 26 -2.78 -5.50 -0.27
N SER A 27 -2.83 -5.40 -1.60
CA SER A 27 -3.92 -4.73 -2.31
C SER A 27 -5.27 -5.40 -2.06
N GLN A 28 -5.31 -6.74 -2.03
CA GLN A 28 -6.52 -7.49 -1.71
C GLN A 28 -6.89 -7.38 -0.23
N ALA A 29 -5.92 -7.49 0.68
CA ALA A 29 -6.14 -7.33 2.11
C ALA A 29 -6.67 -5.93 2.47
N ARG A 30 -6.18 -4.89 1.78
CA ARG A 30 -6.69 -3.52 1.85
C ARG A 30 -8.17 -3.42 1.51
N ARG A 31 -8.63 -4.08 0.44
CA ARG A 31 -10.04 -4.10 0.03
C ARG A 31 -10.91 -4.88 1.00
N ILE A 32 -10.43 -6.04 1.47
CA ILE A 32 -11.16 -6.82 2.49
C ILE A 32 -11.32 -6.01 3.77
N TRP A 33 -10.24 -5.37 4.26
CA TRP A 33 -10.33 -4.47 5.41
C TRP A 33 -11.42 -3.42 5.22
N ASP A 34 -11.36 -2.66 4.12
CA ASP A 34 -12.30 -1.56 3.86
C ASP A 34 -13.76 -2.01 3.66
N SER A 35 -13.99 -3.25 3.20
CA SER A 35 -15.34 -3.78 2.91
C SER A 35 -15.95 -4.64 4.02
N THR A 36 -15.16 -5.07 5.01
CA THR A 36 -15.62 -6.03 6.03
C THR A 36 -15.40 -5.60 7.47
N LEU A 37 -14.51 -4.65 7.75
CA LEU A 37 -14.32 -4.11 9.09
C LEU A 37 -15.06 -2.76 9.20
N ASP A 38 -16.26 -2.79 9.76
CA ASP A 38 -17.10 -1.59 9.90
C ASP A 38 -16.69 -0.79 11.14
N LEU A 39 -16.35 0.48 10.92
CA LEU A 39 -15.98 1.41 11.99
C LEU A 39 -17.16 1.68 12.95
N ASN A 40 -18.40 1.55 12.48
CA ASN A 40 -19.62 1.75 13.27
C ASN A 40 -20.08 0.47 14.00
N ASP A 41 -19.59 -0.71 13.58
CA ASP A 41 -19.87 -1.99 14.22
C ASP A 41 -18.62 -2.89 14.28
N LEU A 42 -17.57 -2.39 14.94
CA LEU A 42 -16.29 -3.09 15.05
C LEU A 42 -16.44 -4.49 15.68
N LYS A 43 -17.33 -4.65 16.65
CA LYS A 43 -17.52 -5.92 17.36
C LYS A 43 -18.23 -6.95 16.48
N GLY A 44 -19.30 -6.56 15.78
CA GLY A 44 -20.04 -7.44 14.88
C GLY A 44 -19.26 -7.77 13.61
N SER A 45 -18.45 -6.83 13.11
CA SER A 45 -17.72 -6.99 11.86
C SER A 45 -16.37 -7.74 12.01
N GLN A 46 -15.78 -7.77 13.21
CA GLN A 46 -14.49 -8.44 13.48
C GLN A 46 -14.43 -9.91 13.05
N PRO A 47 -15.40 -10.79 13.37
CA PRO A 47 -15.35 -12.20 12.95
C PRO A 47 -15.42 -12.37 11.42
N ILE A 48 -16.18 -11.51 10.73
CA ILE A 48 -16.33 -11.51 9.27
C ILE A 48 -14.99 -11.16 8.63
N TRP A 49 -14.42 -10.03 9.04
CA TRP A 49 -13.11 -9.58 8.60
C TRP A 49 -12.01 -10.63 8.86
N LYS A 50 -11.95 -11.16 10.09
CA LYS A 50 -10.93 -12.16 10.49
C LYS A 50 -10.99 -13.40 9.60
N ASN A 51 -12.19 -13.93 9.34
CA ASN A 51 -12.36 -15.11 8.50
C ASN A 51 -11.95 -14.83 7.04
N ALA A 52 -12.35 -13.69 6.48
CA ALA A 52 -12.00 -13.29 5.13
C ALA A 52 -10.47 -13.13 4.97
N ILE A 53 -9.82 -12.43 5.90
CA ILE A 53 -8.37 -12.23 5.90
C ILE A 53 -7.61 -13.54 6.10
N LEU A 54 -8.06 -14.46 6.96
CA LEU A 54 -7.38 -15.74 7.14
C LEU A 54 -7.44 -16.62 5.88
N ASN A 55 -8.55 -16.58 5.14
CA ASN A 55 -8.68 -17.30 3.87
C ASN A 55 -7.77 -16.68 2.79
N LEU A 56 -7.73 -15.35 2.73
CA LEU A 56 -6.83 -14.62 1.84
C LEU A 56 -5.36 -14.94 2.17
N LEU A 57 -4.99 -14.86 3.46
CA LEU A 57 -3.63 -15.17 3.93
C LEU A 57 -3.25 -16.60 3.58
N GLN A 58 -4.12 -17.58 3.84
CA GLN A 58 -3.84 -18.98 3.52
C GLN A 58 -3.54 -19.17 2.02
N THR A 59 -4.24 -18.45 1.15
CA THR A 59 -4.04 -18.48 -0.30
C THR A 59 -2.67 -17.92 -0.66
N TRP A 60 -2.37 -16.70 -0.25
CA TRP A 60 -1.12 -16.02 -0.60
C TRP A 60 0.11 -16.63 0.08
N TRP A 61 -0.04 -17.15 1.29
CA TRP A 61 1.00 -17.93 1.96
C TRP A 61 1.37 -19.17 1.15
N LYS A 62 0.36 -19.90 0.62
CA LYS A 62 0.60 -21.07 -0.25
C LYS A 62 1.30 -20.66 -1.54
N ILE A 63 0.89 -19.56 -2.18
CA ILE A 63 1.53 -19.05 -3.39
C ILE A 63 3.00 -18.67 -3.11
N SER A 64 3.27 -18.02 -1.97
CA SER A 64 4.64 -17.71 -1.54
C SER A 64 5.48 -18.98 -1.33
N ALA A 65 4.92 -20.00 -0.67
CA ALA A 65 5.57 -21.30 -0.48
C ALA A 65 5.81 -22.04 -1.80
N GLN A 66 4.83 -22.08 -2.70
CA GLN A 66 4.94 -22.68 -4.04
C GLN A 66 6.04 -22.02 -4.86
N THR A 67 6.10 -20.68 -4.83
CA THR A 67 7.13 -19.91 -5.53
C THR A 67 8.54 -20.27 -5.04
N ALA A 68 8.71 -20.44 -3.73
CA ALA A 68 9.96 -20.91 -3.15
C ALA A 68 10.25 -22.39 -3.48
N ASN A 69 9.24 -23.25 -3.47
CA ASN A 69 9.36 -24.67 -3.77
C ASN A 69 9.81 -24.93 -5.21
N ALA A 70 9.35 -24.11 -6.16
CA ALA A 70 9.78 -24.16 -7.57
C ALA A 70 11.21 -23.62 -7.78
N TYR A 71 11.61 -22.65 -6.95
CA TYR A 71 12.95 -22.04 -6.99
C TYR A 71 14.05 -22.99 -6.49
N LEU A 72 13.80 -23.72 -5.39
CA LEU A 72 14.80 -24.54 -4.71
C LEU A 72 15.56 -25.55 -5.60
N PRO A 73 14.92 -26.46 -6.36
CA PRO A 73 15.64 -27.45 -7.15
C PRO A 73 16.48 -26.81 -8.26
N GLN A 74 15.95 -25.78 -8.93
CA GLN A 74 16.69 -25.03 -9.96
C GLN A 74 17.91 -24.31 -9.37
N PHE A 75 17.75 -23.72 -8.18
CA PHE A 75 18.83 -23.05 -7.50
C PHE A 75 19.91 -24.03 -7.05
N ARG A 76 19.51 -25.17 -6.48
CA ARG A 76 20.44 -26.23 -6.06
C ARG A 76 21.21 -26.81 -7.25
N GLU A 77 20.54 -27.07 -8.37
CA GLU A 77 21.18 -27.52 -9.60
C GLU A 77 22.21 -26.49 -10.10
N ALA A 78 21.82 -25.22 -10.15
CA ALA A 78 22.71 -24.14 -10.58
C ALA A 78 23.96 -24.01 -9.69
N GLU A 79 23.83 -24.21 -8.39
CA GLU A 79 24.92 -24.03 -7.42
C GLU A 79 25.78 -25.28 -7.22
N THR A 80 25.21 -26.47 -7.39
CA THR A 80 25.88 -27.73 -7.02
C THR A 80 26.05 -28.73 -8.16
N GLY A 81 25.43 -28.47 -9.32
CA GLY A 81 25.32 -29.39 -10.45
C GLY A 81 24.33 -30.54 -10.24
N ASP A 82 23.60 -30.55 -9.12
CA ASP A 82 22.67 -31.61 -8.74
C ASP A 82 21.28 -31.03 -8.47
N GLY A 83 20.33 -31.30 -9.36
CA GLY A 83 18.92 -30.92 -9.21
C GLY A 83 18.06 -31.94 -8.46
N SER A 84 18.62 -33.10 -8.09
CA SER A 84 17.86 -34.16 -7.42
C SER A 84 17.53 -33.77 -5.99
N PHE A 85 16.35 -33.17 -5.82
CA PHE A 85 15.92 -32.66 -4.53
C PHE A 85 14.40 -32.63 -4.45
N GLU A 86 13.84 -33.59 -3.71
CA GLU A 86 12.40 -33.60 -3.45
C GLU A 86 12.04 -32.51 -2.46
N THR A 87 11.25 -31.56 -2.93
CA THR A 87 10.71 -30.48 -2.10
C THR A 87 9.23 -30.70 -1.83
N ALA A 88 8.85 -30.44 -0.59
CA ALA A 88 7.48 -30.45 -0.12
C ALA A 88 7.20 -29.16 0.65
N MET A 89 6.01 -28.63 0.46
CA MET A 89 5.61 -27.39 1.09
C MET A 89 5.21 -27.64 2.54
N PRO A 90 5.65 -26.79 3.49
CA PRO A 90 5.12 -26.81 4.83
C PRO A 90 3.60 -26.59 4.84
N ARG A 91 2.93 -27.03 5.91
CA ARG A 91 1.49 -26.81 6.07
C ARG A 91 1.22 -25.43 6.64
N PHE A 92 0.25 -24.72 6.09
CA PHE A 92 -0.27 -23.49 6.68
C PHE A 92 -0.90 -23.76 8.06
N ASP A 93 -0.34 -23.17 9.11
CA ASP A 93 -0.88 -23.25 10.47
C ASP A 93 -1.94 -22.16 10.68
N ARG A 94 -3.17 -22.48 10.29
CA ARG A 94 -4.30 -21.56 10.39
C ARG A 94 -4.55 -21.09 11.83
N LYS A 95 -4.37 -21.95 12.84
CA LYS A 95 -4.63 -21.59 14.23
C LYS A 95 -3.64 -20.54 14.70
N ARG A 96 -2.35 -20.79 14.52
CA ARG A 96 -1.29 -19.84 14.88
C ARG A 96 -1.46 -18.49 14.18
N MET A 97 -1.82 -18.50 12.89
CA MET A 97 -2.06 -17.26 12.13
C MET A 97 -3.32 -16.53 12.62
N ALA A 98 -4.37 -17.26 13.00
CA ALA A 98 -5.57 -16.68 13.59
C ALA A 98 -5.25 -15.95 14.90
N ASP A 99 -4.40 -16.52 15.75
CA ASP A 99 -3.97 -15.91 17.01
C ASP A 99 -3.16 -14.62 16.77
N GLN A 100 -2.30 -14.61 15.75
CA GLN A 100 -1.51 -13.41 15.39
C GLN A 100 -2.36 -12.27 14.81
N ILE A 101 -3.41 -12.59 14.05
CA ILE A 101 -4.24 -11.59 13.37
C ILE A 101 -5.36 -11.07 14.27
N ASP A 102 -5.78 -11.83 15.29
CA ASP A 102 -6.98 -11.54 16.08
C ASP A 102 -7.02 -10.10 16.62
N TRP A 103 -5.93 -9.65 17.25
CA TRP A 103 -5.86 -8.31 17.80
C TRP A 103 -5.82 -7.20 16.73
N THR A 104 -5.38 -7.50 15.50
CA THR A 104 -5.01 -6.48 14.49
C THR A 104 -6.19 -5.79 13.80
N GLY A 105 -7.42 -6.31 13.97
CA GLY A 105 -8.66 -5.73 13.47
C GLY A 105 -9.29 -4.74 14.45
N ALA A 106 -10.53 -5.01 14.86
CA ALA A 106 -11.32 -4.16 15.76
C ALA A 106 -10.61 -3.80 17.07
N THR A 107 -9.94 -4.76 17.70
CA THR A 107 -9.25 -4.51 18.98
C THR A 107 -8.16 -3.46 18.85
N ASN A 108 -7.39 -3.48 17.76
CA ASN A 108 -6.38 -2.48 17.45
C ASN A 108 -7.00 -1.10 17.17
N VAL A 109 -8.11 -1.04 16.43
CA VAL A 109 -8.86 0.22 16.21
C VAL A 109 -9.32 0.82 17.55
N LEU A 110 -9.97 0.01 18.40
CA LEU A 110 -10.44 0.45 19.72
C LEU A 110 -9.29 0.89 20.63
N TRP A 111 -8.12 0.23 20.54
CA TRP A 111 -6.93 0.62 21.29
C TRP A 111 -6.42 2.02 20.89
N HIS A 112 -6.42 2.35 19.59
CA HIS A 112 -6.07 3.68 19.11
C HIS A 112 -7.11 4.74 19.55
N ILE A 113 -8.40 4.43 19.47
CA ILE A 113 -9.48 5.32 19.96
C ILE A 113 -9.30 5.62 21.46
N ALA A 114 -9.03 4.59 22.27
CA ALA A 114 -8.81 4.73 23.71
C ALA A 114 -7.60 5.63 24.06
N ARG A 115 -6.68 5.86 23.12
CA ARG A 115 -5.52 6.76 23.26
C ARG A 115 -5.84 8.22 22.87
N GLY A 116 -7.09 8.51 22.52
CA GLY A 116 -7.56 9.84 22.12
C GLY A 116 -7.38 10.17 20.65
N GLU A 117 -7.11 9.18 19.78
CA GLU A 117 -7.13 9.38 18.33
C GLU A 117 -8.57 9.48 17.82
N THR A 118 -8.80 10.22 16.73
CA THR A 118 -10.12 10.21 16.06
C THR A 118 -10.39 8.82 15.48
N GLN A 119 -11.67 8.48 15.25
CA GLN A 119 -12.04 7.16 14.73
C GLN A 119 -11.35 6.87 13.39
N GLU A 120 -11.22 7.87 12.52
CA GLU A 120 -10.61 7.72 11.19
C GLU A 120 -9.08 7.59 11.30
N ALA A 121 -8.45 8.34 12.21
CA ALA A 121 -7.02 8.22 12.47
C ALA A 121 -6.69 6.84 13.06
N ALA A 122 -7.50 6.38 14.01
CA ALA A 122 -7.40 5.06 14.62
C ALA A 122 -7.58 3.94 13.58
N TYR A 123 -8.60 4.05 12.73
CA TYR A 123 -8.84 3.09 11.66
C TYR A 123 -7.67 3.02 10.67
N ALA A 124 -7.14 4.18 10.25
CA ALA A 124 -6.00 4.24 9.34
C ALA A 124 -4.71 3.70 9.97
N ALA A 125 -4.44 4.00 11.24
CA ALA A 125 -3.28 3.50 11.97
C ALA A 125 -3.35 1.98 12.16
N ALA A 126 -4.51 1.47 12.58
CA ALA A 126 -4.75 0.06 12.76
C ALA A 126 -4.60 -0.71 11.44
N ARG A 127 -5.18 -0.20 10.36
CA ARG A 127 -5.02 -0.74 9.00
C ARG A 127 -3.56 -0.81 8.58
N SER A 128 -2.78 0.24 8.83
CA SER A 128 -1.36 0.28 8.45
C SER A 128 -0.54 -0.77 9.21
N LEU A 129 -0.85 -1.02 10.48
CA LEU A 129 -0.19 -2.06 11.27
C LEU A 129 -0.60 -3.46 10.77
N PHE A 130 -1.91 -3.69 10.61
CA PHE A 130 -2.45 -4.94 10.08
C PHE A 130 -1.79 -5.32 8.75
N LEU A 131 -1.73 -4.40 7.79
CA LEU A 131 -1.17 -4.69 6.46
C LEU A 131 0.31 -5.06 6.52
N GLY A 132 1.06 -4.48 7.45
CA GLY A 132 2.45 -4.85 7.64
C GLY A 132 2.62 -6.26 8.19
N ILE A 133 1.78 -6.65 9.14
CA ILE A 133 1.75 -8.01 9.73
C ILE A 133 1.29 -9.03 8.67
N PHE A 134 0.24 -8.70 7.92
CA PHE A 134 -0.28 -9.53 6.83
C PHE A 134 0.79 -9.75 5.74
N HIS A 135 1.48 -8.69 5.31
CA HIS A 135 2.58 -8.77 4.34
C HIS A 135 3.69 -9.72 4.81
N GLU A 136 4.10 -9.59 6.07
CA GLU A 136 5.12 -10.44 6.68
C GLU A 136 4.66 -11.91 6.76
N ALA A 137 3.40 -12.14 7.14
CA ALA A 137 2.82 -13.47 7.20
C ALA A 137 2.73 -14.14 5.82
N VAL A 138 2.39 -13.41 4.76
CA VAL A 138 2.38 -13.93 3.38
C VAL A 138 3.77 -14.45 3.00
N LEU A 139 4.80 -13.62 3.16
CA LEU A 139 6.18 -13.96 2.80
C LEU A 139 6.79 -15.08 3.66
N THR A 140 6.23 -15.30 4.85
CA THR A 140 6.65 -16.40 5.73
C THR A 140 6.49 -17.77 5.06
N GLY A 141 5.56 -17.94 4.10
CA GLY A 141 5.42 -19.19 3.34
C GLY A 141 6.69 -19.56 2.58
N GLY A 142 7.22 -18.65 1.76
CA GLY A 142 8.46 -18.86 1.03
C GLY A 142 9.68 -18.98 1.95
N ARG A 143 9.75 -18.14 2.99
CA ARG A 143 10.85 -18.14 3.97
C ARG A 143 10.97 -19.47 4.72
N ILE A 144 9.87 -19.98 5.28
CA ILE A 144 9.90 -21.26 6.01
C ILE A 144 10.18 -22.42 5.05
N THR A 145 9.68 -22.35 3.81
CA THR A 145 9.95 -23.38 2.80
C THR A 145 11.46 -23.50 2.55
N ILE A 146 12.15 -22.39 2.29
CA ILE A 146 13.61 -22.41 2.07
C ILE A 146 14.36 -22.78 3.35
N GLU A 147 13.96 -22.27 4.53
CA GLU A 147 14.62 -22.59 5.80
C GLU A 147 14.54 -24.10 6.07
N HIS A 148 13.36 -24.68 5.89
CA HIS A 148 13.09 -26.09 6.13
C HIS A 148 13.95 -26.99 5.24
N TRP A 149 14.06 -26.63 3.96
CA TRP A 149 14.83 -27.42 3.00
C TRP A 149 16.33 -27.24 3.15
N ALA A 150 16.80 -26.04 3.49
CA ALA A 150 18.21 -25.82 3.80
C ALA A 150 18.70 -26.65 5.00
N LYS A 151 17.81 -27.08 5.92
CA LYS A 151 18.18 -28.02 7.02
C LYS A 151 18.33 -29.46 6.56
N LYS A 152 17.59 -29.84 5.52
CA LYS A 152 17.48 -31.22 5.05
C LYS A 152 18.50 -31.54 3.95
N ASP A 153 18.90 -30.52 3.20
CA ASP A 153 19.90 -30.65 2.15
C ASP A 153 21.29 -30.85 2.75
N GLN A 154 21.87 -32.03 2.56
CA GLN A 154 23.20 -32.37 3.08
C GLN A 154 24.32 -31.51 2.47
N ARG A 155 24.09 -30.90 1.30
CA ARG A 155 25.06 -30.00 0.67
C ARG A 155 24.97 -28.58 1.21
N ALA A 156 23.84 -28.21 1.82
CA ALA A 156 23.64 -26.87 2.34
C ALA A 156 24.46 -26.68 3.62
N ILE A 157 25.30 -25.64 3.63
CA ILE A 157 26.05 -25.20 4.81
C ILE A 157 25.32 -24.12 5.60
N GLY A 158 24.21 -23.61 5.07
CA GLY A 158 23.64 -22.32 5.46
C GLY A 158 22.29 -22.01 4.81
N TRP A 159 21.53 -21.10 5.42
CA TRP A 159 20.76 -20.12 4.65
C TRP A 159 21.13 -18.73 5.13
N ARG A 160 20.94 -17.73 4.27
CA ARG A 160 21.19 -16.32 4.61
C ARG A 160 19.99 -15.45 4.27
N ARG A 161 19.95 -14.25 4.83
CA ARG A 161 18.97 -13.22 4.45
C ARG A 161 19.35 -12.63 3.09
N VAL A 162 18.34 -12.38 2.25
CA VAL A 162 18.47 -11.60 1.01
C VAL A 162 17.55 -10.39 1.11
N SER A 163 18.13 -9.20 0.99
CA SER A 163 17.40 -7.93 1.04
C SER A 163 16.50 -7.75 -0.19
N ASP A 164 15.41 -7.01 -0.07
CA ASP A 164 14.59 -6.54 -1.19
C ASP A 164 15.22 -5.36 -1.96
N GLY A 165 16.40 -4.89 -1.52
CA GLY A 165 17.14 -3.77 -2.08
C GLY A 165 17.00 -2.48 -1.26
N ASP A 166 16.02 -2.39 -0.34
CA ASP A 166 15.82 -1.24 0.54
C ASP A 166 15.53 -1.68 1.99
N PRO A 167 16.50 -2.33 2.66
CA PRO A 167 16.26 -2.93 3.95
C PRO A 167 16.18 -1.87 5.07
N CYS A 168 15.48 -2.22 6.16
CA CYS A 168 15.71 -1.55 7.43
C CYS A 168 17.07 -1.96 8.02
N ALA A 169 17.59 -1.19 8.99
CA ALA A 169 18.89 -1.45 9.61
C ALA A 169 18.98 -2.87 10.21
N PHE A 170 17.88 -3.37 10.79
CA PHE A 170 17.83 -4.75 11.30
C PHE A 170 17.98 -5.80 10.19
N CYS A 171 17.28 -5.61 9.06
CA CYS A 171 17.36 -6.55 7.95
C CYS A 171 18.74 -6.50 7.29
N ALA A 172 19.30 -5.31 7.11
CA ALA A 172 20.68 -5.13 6.66
C ALA A 172 21.65 -5.89 7.57
N MET A 173 21.56 -5.68 8.89
CA MET A 173 22.36 -6.40 9.90
C MET A 173 22.18 -7.94 9.84
N LEU A 174 21.02 -8.46 9.45
CA LEU A 174 20.86 -9.90 9.24
C LEU A 174 21.47 -10.38 7.92
N VAL A 175 21.50 -9.54 6.89
CA VAL A 175 22.19 -9.83 5.62
C VAL A 175 23.71 -9.90 5.82
N THR A 176 24.28 -9.02 6.64
CA THR A 176 25.73 -8.98 6.91
C THR A 176 26.29 -10.22 7.60
N ARG A 177 25.43 -11.06 8.21
CA ARG A 177 25.86 -12.26 8.93
C ARG A 177 26.25 -13.43 8.03
N GLY A 178 25.88 -13.40 6.75
CA GLY A 178 26.11 -14.52 5.85
C GLY A 178 25.28 -15.77 6.23
N PRO A 179 25.77 -16.99 5.95
CA PRO A 179 25.03 -18.23 6.17
C PRO A 179 24.85 -18.58 7.64
N VAL A 180 23.60 -18.71 8.08
CA VAL A 180 23.23 -19.20 9.40
C VAL A 180 23.00 -20.72 9.34
N TYR A 181 24.04 -21.51 9.65
CA TYR A 181 23.97 -22.92 10.11
C TYR A 181 25.21 -23.40 10.90
N THR A 182 26.23 -22.57 11.12
CA THR A 182 27.42 -22.90 11.92
C THR A 182 27.22 -22.47 13.40
N SER A 183 27.73 -23.26 14.35
CA SER A 183 27.53 -23.07 15.80
C SER A 183 28.21 -21.82 16.37
N GLU A 184 29.20 -21.27 15.67
CA GLU A 184 30.03 -20.17 16.17
C GLU A 184 29.36 -18.79 16.02
N GLN A 185 28.66 -18.54 14.91
CA GLN A 185 27.94 -17.26 14.68
C GLN A 185 26.56 -17.17 15.37
N LYS A 186 26.05 -18.29 15.91
CA LYS A 186 24.86 -18.32 16.78
C LYS A 186 25.07 -17.55 18.09
N ALA A 187 26.30 -17.23 18.48
CA ALA A 187 26.62 -16.64 19.78
C ALA A 187 26.25 -15.14 19.93
N LEU A 188 26.03 -14.40 18.84
CA LEU A 188 25.85 -12.94 18.87
C LEU A 188 24.37 -12.48 18.90
N LEU A 189 23.42 -13.39 18.73
CA LEU A 189 21.97 -13.17 18.88
C LEU A 189 21.33 -14.50 19.32
N ARG A 190 20.19 -14.48 20.02
CA ARG A 190 19.44 -15.73 20.22
C ARG A 190 19.03 -16.26 18.84
N ALA A 191 19.04 -17.58 18.63
CA ALA A 191 18.63 -18.19 17.35
C ALA A 191 17.21 -17.76 16.89
N SER A 192 16.37 -17.29 17.82
CA SER A 192 15.06 -16.69 17.55
C SER A 192 15.14 -15.36 16.79
N ASP A 193 16.18 -14.57 16.99
CA ASP A 193 16.26 -13.20 16.44
C ASP A 193 16.62 -13.20 14.96
N GLY A 194 17.42 -14.18 14.49
CA GLY A 194 17.67 -14.40 13.06
C GLY A 194 16.43 -14.80 12.26
N LYS A 195 15.35 -15.22 12.94
CA LYS A 195 14.08 -15.61 12.32
C LYS A 195 13.03 -14.50 12.33
N LYS A 196 13.27 -13.40 13.05
CA LYS A 196 12.33 -12.29 13.11
C LYS A 196 12.36 -11.51 11.80
N TYR A 197 11.17 -11.19 11.31
CA TYR A 197 10.96 -10.23 10.24
C TYR A 197 10.03 -9.15 10.75
N HIS A 198 10.24 -7.93 10.26
CA HIS A 198 9.42 -6.80 10.63
C HIS A 198 8.22 -6.67 9.68
N PRO A 199 7.13 -6.05 10.14
CA PRO A 199 6.06 -5.61 9.27
C PRO A 199 6.60 -4.82 8.06
N HIS A 200 5.96 -4.97 6.89
CA HIS A 200 6.33 -4.30 5.63
C HIS A 200 7.71 -4.64 5.05
N CYS A 201 8.35 -5.73 5.49
CA CYS A 201 9.65 -6.15 4.98
C CYS A 201 9.51 -7.15 3.82
N GLY A 202 10.07 -6.82 2.66
CA GLY A 202 10.10 -7.69 1.47
C GLY A 202 11.30 -8.65 1.42
N CYS A 203 12.14 -8.70 2.46
CA CYS A 203 13.34 -9.55 2.46
C CYS A 203 12.99 -11.03 2.42
N THR A 204 13.84 -11.82 1.76
CA THR A 204 13.69 -13.28 1.60
C THR A 204 14.91 -14.00 2.17
N ILE A 205 15.07 -15.28 1.86
CA ILE A 205 16.27 -16.04 2.19
C ILE A 205 16.76 -16.85 0.98
N GLU A 206 18.03 -17.23 1.03
CA GLU A 206 18.73 -18.04 0.02
C GLU A 206 19.52 -19.13 0.74
N VAL A 207 19.57 -20.34 0.17
CA VAL A 207 20.40 -21.45 0.65
C VAL A 207 21.87 -21.17 0.29
N VAL A 208 22.81 -21.59 1.13
CA VAL A 208 24.24 -21.41 0.87
C VAL A 208 24.91 -22.77 0.80
N TYR A 209 25.67 -23.02 -0.28
CA TYR A 209 26.32 -24.30 -0.58
C TYR A 209 27.85 -24.28 -0.44
N GLY A 210 28.46 -23.11 -0.29
CA GLY A 210 29.90 -22.96 -0.05
C GLY A 210 30.25 -21.55 0.39
N ASP A 211 31.49 -21.11 0.15
CA ASP A 211 31.97 -19.79 0.58
C ASP A 211 31.06 -18.65 0.13
N TRP A 212 30.58 -17.89 1.11
CA TRP A 212 29.75 -16.71 0.89
C TRP A 212 30.63 -15.48 0.68
N LYS A 213 30.43 -14.80 -0.45
CA LYS A 213 31.00 -13.49 -0.73
C LYS A 213 29.89 -12.43 -0.76
N PRO A 214 30.00 -11.33 0.00
CA PRO A 214 29.02 -10.24 -0.05
C PRO A 214 29.10 -9.50 -1.40
N THR A 215 27.98 -8.93 -1.85
CA THR A 215 28.02 -7.89 -2.91
C THR A 215 28.65 -6.60 -2.38
N GLU A 216 28.96 -5.65 -3.26
CA GLU A 216 29.39 -4.29 -2.86
C GLU A 216 28.37 -3.63 -1.91
N GLN A 217 27.07 -3.79 -2.19
CA GLN A 217 26.02 -3.23 -1.34
C GLN A 217 25.94 -3.95 0.02
N GLU A 218 26.11 -5.26 0.05
CA GLU A 218 26.16 -6.04 1.29
C GLU A 218 27.43 -5.70 2.09
N GLN A 219 28.55 -5.46 1.42
CA GLN A 219 29.80 -5.00 2.03
C GLN A 219 29.62 -3.63 2.67
N GLN A 220 28.94 -2.69 2.01
CA GLN A 220 28.61 -1.40 2.62
C GLN A 220 27.79 -1.56 3.91
N TRP A 221 26.84 -2.51 3.94
CA TRP A 221 26.08 -2.79 5.17
C TRP A 221 26.92 -3.46 6.25
N ILE A 222 27.88 -4.31 5.88
CA ILE A 222 28.87 -4.91 6.78
C ILE A 222 29.69 -3.79 7.44
N ASP A 223 30.22 -2.87 6.64
CA ASP A 223 31.04 -1.76 7.10
C ASP A 223 30.22 -0.81 7.99
N ASP A 224 28.96 -0.53 7.63
CA ASP A 224 28.05 0.26 8.46
C ASP A 224 27.76 -0.40 9.83
N TYR A 225 27.63 -1.73 9.86
CA TYR A 225 27.45 -2.47 11.10
C TYR A 225 28.70 -2.40 11.99
N TYR A 226 29.89 -2.67 11.43
CA TYR A 226 31.13 -2.64 12.21
C TYR A 226 31.46 -1.24 12.71
N ARG A 227 31.30 -0.20 11.87
CA ARG A 227 31.44 1.21 12.29
C ARG A 227 30.51 1.54 13.46
N ALA A 228 29.25 1.10 13.40
CA ALA A 228 28.30 1.27 14.48
C ALA A 228 28.72 0.49 15.75
N ALA A 229 29.16 -0.76 15.61
CA ALA A 229 29.56 -1.60 16.73
C ALA A 229 30.87 -1.16 17.40
N GLU A 230 31.79 -0.56 16.65
CA GLU A 230 33.08 -0.04 17.13
C GLU A 230 32.95 1.33 17.79
N SER A 231 31.91 2.10 17.43
CA SER A 231 31.59 3.37 18.10
C SER A 231 30.86 3.22 19.44
N LEU A 232 30.57 1.99 19.87
CA LEU A 232 29.98 1.72 21.18
C LEU A 232 31.00 2.03 22.28
N PRO A 233 30.57 2.60 23.43
CA PRO A 233 31.45 2.79 24.58
C PRO A 233 32.06 1.47 25.05
N ASP A 234 33.26 1.53 25.62
CA ASP A 234 33.97 0.37 26.16
C ASP A 234 33.07 -0.51 27.03
N LYS A 235 33.18 -1.83 26.84
CA LYS A 235 32.39 -2.87 27.54
C LYS A 235 30.89 -2.88 27.25
N THR A 236 30.38 -2.06 26.32
CA THR A 236 28.97 -2.13 25.89
C THR A 236 28.73 -3.39 25.03
N PRO A 237 27.75 -4.25 25.36
CA PRO A 237 27.44 -5.42 24.55
C PRO A 237 26.98 -5.04 23.13
N ARG A 238 27.44 -5.80 22.13
CA ARG A 238 27.04 -5.65 20.72
C ARG A 238 25.72 -6.41 20.47
N THR A 239 24.59 -5.77 20.77
CA THR A 239 23.26 -6.33 20.53
C THR A 239 22.50 -5.53 19.47
N ALA A 240 21.36 -6.05 19.01
CA ALA A 240 20.50 -5.31 18.09
C ALA A 240 20.04 -3.96 18.70
N GLU A 241 19.79 -3.92 20.00
CA GLU A 241 19.33 -2.74 20.73
C GLU A 241 20.41 -1.67 20.84
N THR A 242 21.69 -2.05 20.90
CA THR A 242 22.81 -1.10 21.01
C THR A 242 23.34 -0.65 19.65
N VAL A 243 23.44 -1.56 18.67
CA VAL A 243 24.06 -1.27 17.37
C VAL A 243 23.09 -0.63 16.39
N LEU A 244 21.84 -1.08 16.30
CA LEU A 244 20.91 -0.61 15.26
C LEU A 244 20.53 0.88 15.38
N PRO A 245 20.39 1.49 16.58
CA PRO A 245 20.19 2.93 16.68
C PRO A 245 21.34 3.72 16.04
N LEU A 246 22.58 3.24 16.15
CA LEU A 246 23.76 3.87 15.54
C LEU A 246 23.78 3.66 14.02
N MET A 247 23.49 2.46 13.55
CA MET A 247 23.32 2.20 12.11
C MET A 247 22.30 3.16 11.49
N ARG A 248 21.15 3.38 12.13
CA ARG A 248 20.11 4.30 11.62
C ARG A 248 20.57 5.76 11.49
N ARG A 249 21.61 6.18 12.21
CA ARG A 249 22.12 7.57 12.12
C ARG A 249 22.76 7.88 10.78
N ASN A 250 23.28 6.87 10.07
CA ASN A 250 23.91 7.08 8.75
C ASN A 250 22.93 7.48 7.64
N GLY A 251 21.62 7.35 7.87
CA GLY A 251 20.58 7.72 6.90
C GLY A 251 20.34 6.73 5.76
N SER A 252 21.13 5.66 5.64
CA SER A 252 21.12 4.73 4.50
C SER A 252 20.02 3.67 4.55
N PHE A 253 19.33 3.51 5.68
CA PHE A 253 18.32 2.46 5.87
C PHE A 253 16.91 3.01 5.79
N ARG A 254 15.96 2.17 5.38
CA ARG A 254 14.54 2.52 5.25
C ARG A 254 13.91 3.05 6.53
N ASP A 255 14.36 2.56 7.68
CA ASP A 255 13.91 3.00 9.00
C ASP A 255 14.82 4.08 9.63
N SER A 256 15.78 4.65 8.90
CA SER A 256 16.59 5.77 9.39
C SER A 256 15.75 7.04 9.58
N THR A 257 15.96 7.74 10.69
CA THR A 257 15.23 9.00 11.00
C THR A 257 15.54 10.08 9.97
N ALA A 258 16.80 10.20 9.53
CA ALA A 258 17.21 11.14 8.49
C ALA A 258 16.42 10.94 7.18
N ARG A 259 16.20 9.69 6.76
CA ARG A 259 15.40 9.37 5.57
C ARG A 259 13.91 9.68 5.77
N ARG A 260 13.38 9.37 6.96
CA ARG A 260 11.99 9.71 7.35
C ARG A 260 11.74 11.22 7.47
N ASN A 261 12.78 12.00 7.75
CA ASN A 261 12.73 13.46 7.93
C ASN A 261 13.26 14.22 6.71
N ALA A 262 13.65 13.55 5.63
CA ALA A 262 14.09 14.20 4.41
C ALA A 262 12.96 15.12 3.86
N PRO A 263 13.28 16.29 3.28
CA PRO A 263 12.26 17.24 2.82
C PRO A 263 11.21 16.62 1.89
N ALA A 264 11.63 15.71 1.00
CA ALA A 264 10.73 14.98 0.10
C ALA A 264 9.77 14.04 0.86
N ALA A 265 10.26 13.30 1.87
CA ALA A 265 9.45 12.41 2.68
C ALA A 265 8.48 13.20 3.58
N LEU A 266 8.92 14.34 4.12
CA LEU A 266 8.07 15.26 4.88
C LEU A 266 6.98 15.88 3.99
N LYS A 267 7.33 16.26 2.75
CA LYS A 267 6.37 16.74 1.75
C LYS A 267 5.32 15.68 1.44
N GLN A 268 5.71 14.46 1.08
CA GLN A 268 4.78 13.36 0.85
C GLN A 268 3.86 13.09 2.05
N ARG A 269 4.38 13.16 3.27
CA ARG A 269 3.57 13.00 4.49
C ARG A 269 2.58 14.13 4.69
N ARG A 270 2.99 15.38 4.44
CA ARG A 270 2.13 16.57 4.48
C ARG A 270 1.02 16.45 3.44
N ASP A 271 1.37 16.08 2.20
CA ASP A 271 0.42 15.88 1.11
C ASP A 271 -0.57 14.76 1.45
N ALA A 272 -0.09 13.61 1.93
CA ALA A 272 -0.97 12.51 2.37
C ALA A 272 -1.82 12.86 3.59
N ALA A 273 -1.32 13.68 4.52
CA ALA A 273 -2.09 14.16 5.67
C ALA A 273 -3.15 15.19 5.25
N PHE A 274 -2.84 16.04 4.28
CA PHE A 274 -3.77 16.97 3.66
C PHE A 274 -4.88 16.19 2.93
N GLU A 275 -4.53 15.22 2.09
CA GLU A 275 -5.49 14.33 1.42
C GLU A 275 -6.36 13.55 2.41
N ARG A 276 -5.79 13.05 3.51
CA ARG A 276 -6.58 12.42 4.58
C ARG A 276 -7.53 13.40 5.27
N LYS A 277 -7.08 14.61 5.59
CA LYS A 277 -7.96 15.65 6.18
C LYS A 277 -9.10 16.02 5.23
N ILE A 278 -8.82 16.08 3.94
CA ILE A 278 -9.84 16.27 2.91
C ILE A 278 -10.78 15.05 2.89
N ALA A 279 -10.26 13.82 2.89
CA ALA A 279 -11.07 12.60 2.89
C ALA A 279 -11.97 12.42 4.12
N VAL A 280 -11.50 12.83 5.30
CA VAL A 280 -12.33 12.82 6.52
C VAL A 280 -13.46 13.84 6.43
N ARG A 281 -13.17 15.07 5.97
CA ARG A 281 -14.21 16.07 5.67
C ARG A 281 -15.18 15.64 4.57
N ARG A 282 -14.73 14.82 3.59
CA ARG A 282 -15.56 14.22 2.53
C ARG A 282 -16.61 13.24 3.10
N SER A 283 -16.25 12.45 4.11
CA SER A 283 -17.11 11.35 4.60
C SER A 283 -18.27 11.78 5.50
N SER A 284 -18.23 12.98 6.08
CA SER A 284 -19.22 13.43 7.07
C SER A 284 -20.23 14.46 6.54
N LEU A 285 -20.14 14.88 5.27
CA LEU A 285 -20.94 16.01 4.75
C LEU A 285 -21.53 15.78 3.35
N VAL A 286 -21.23 14.68 2.65
CA VAL A 286 -21.71 14.44 1.29
C VAL A 286 -22.18 13.00 1.15
N ARG A 287 -23.46 12.82 0.82
CA ARG A 287 -24.05 11.51 0.59
C ARG A 287 -23.57 10.96 -0.75
N THR A 288 -23.24 9.67 -0.80
CA THR A 288 -22.87 9.00 -2.06
C THR A 288 -24.04 9.08 -3.05
N PRO A 289 -23.84 9.57 -4.29
CA PRO A 289 -24.89 9.61 -5.30
C PRO A 289 -25.35 8.19 -5.65
N ASN A 290 -26.67 8.00 -5.80
CA ASN A 290 -27.21 6.75 -6.29
C ASN A 290 -27.08 6.64 -7.82
N GLU A 291 -27.23 5.42 -8.36
CA GLU A 291 -27.11 5.14 -9.80
C GLU A 291 -28.02 6.01 -10.67
N LYS A 292 -29.22 6.35 -10.18
CA LYS A 292 -30.17 7.21 -10.92
C LYS A 292 -29.61 8.61 -11.15
N ILE A 293 -28.98 9.20 -10.13
CA ILE A 293 -28.34 10.52 -10.22
C ILE A 293 -27.10 10.45 -11.13
N ILE A 294 -26.30 9.38 -11.00
CA ILE A 294 -25.13 9.16 -11.85
C ILE A 294 -25.56 9.08 -13.32
N ASN A 295 -26.55 8.25 -13.63
CA ASN A 295 -27.07 8.10 -14.98
C ASN A 295 -27.68 9.41 -15.51
N HIS A 296 -28.40 10.16 -14.66
CA HIS A 296 -28.89 11.48 -15.02
C HIS A 296 -27.74 12.42 -15.42
N ILE A 297 -26.69 12.53 -14.61
CA ILE A 297 -25.54 13.39 -14.90
C ILE A 297 -24.83 12.97 -16.18
N LEU A 298 -24.51 11.68 -16.32
CA LEU A 298 -23.67 11.17 -17.40
C LEU A 298 -24.43 11.06 -18.71
N HIS A 299 -25.61 10.45 -18.71
CA HIS A 299 -26.32 10.06 -19.93
C HIS A 299 -27.63 10.83 -20.15
N GLY A 300 -28.17 11.44 -19.10
CA GLY A 300 -29.45 12.14 -19.15
C GLY A 300 -30.65 11.17 -19.16
N GLU A 301 -31.84 11.73 -19.31
CA GLU A 301 -33.11 10.97 -19.26
C GLU A 301 -33.65 10.61 -20.65
N GLY A 302 -32.88 10.86 -21.72
CA GLY A 302 -33.33 10.67 -23.11
C GLY A 302 -34.37 11.69 -23.60
N ASP A 303 -34.72 12.68 -22.77
CA ASP A 303 -35.70 13.74 -23.08
C ASP A 303 -35.10 14.93 -23.85
N GLY A 304 -33.79 14.90 -24.12
CA GLY A 304 -33.03 15.94 -24.80
C GLY A 304 -32.92 17.26 -24.04
N LYS A 305 -33.32 17.30 -22.75
CA LYS A 305 -33.41 18.54 -21.96
C LYS A 305 -32.67 18.44 -20.63
N ARG A 306 -32.61 17.28 -20.00
CA ARG A 306 -32.04 17.09 -18.65
C ARG A 306 -30.85 16.14 -18.64
N GLY A 307 -29.85 16.47 -17.82
CA GLY A 307 -28.62 15.67 -17.73
C GLY A 307 -27.84 15.53 -19.04
N GLY A 308 -26.99 14.51 -19.11
CA GLY A 308 -26.26 14.12 -20.32
C GLY A 308 -25.03 14.98 -20.58
N HIS A 309 -23.98 14.75 -19.79
CA HIS A 309 -22.71 15.48 -19.89
C HIS A 309 -21.52 14.58 -20.26
N MET A 310 -21.69 13.26 -20.32
CA MET A 310 -20.65 12.38 -20.85
C MET A 310 -20.44 12.69 -22.33
N TYR A 311 -19.20 12.56 -22.78
CA TYR A 311 -18.88 12.75 -24.19
C TYR A 311 -19.69 11.79 -25.07
N GLY A 312 -20.29 12.33 -26.13
CA GLY A 312 -21.08 11.56 -27.10
C GLY A 312 -22.58 11.53 -26.82
N THR A 313 -23.06 12.18 -25.76
CA THR A 313 -24.50 12.25 -25.44
C THR A 313 -25.29 13.15 -26.40
N GLY A 314 -24.67 14.19 -26.97
CA GLY A 314 -25.24 14.99 -28.04
C GLY A 314 -26.39 15.91 -27.63
N VAL A 315 -26.61 16.16 -26.33
CA VAL A 315 -27.73 16.99 -25.86
C VAL A 315 -27.54 18.44 -26.29
N LEU A 316 -28.41 18.93 -27.19
CA LEU A 316 -28.30 20.25 -27.82
C LEU A 316 -28.22 21.38 -26.77
N GLY A 317 -27.25 22.26 -26.93
CA GLY A 317 -27.03 23.43 -26.07
C GLY A 317 -26.26 23.13 -24.79
N LYS A 318 -25.96 21.86 -24.48
CA LYS A 318 -25.19 21.46 -23.30
C LYS A 318 -23.72 21.24 -23.57
N THR A 319 -22.94 21.29 -22.50
CA THR A 319 -21.53 20.96 -22.49
C THR A 319 -21.30 19.49 -22.20
N GLU A 320 -20.24 18.93 -22.76
CA GLU A 320 -19.79 17.56 -22.51
C GLU A 320 -18.39 17.57 -21.90
N PHE A 321 -18.12 16.59 -21.04
CA PHE A 321 -16.79 16.32 -20.52
C PHE A 321 -15.85 15.91 -21.66
N PRO A 322 -14.53 15.97 -21.44
CA PRO A 322 -13.56 15.57 -22.45
C PRO A 322 -13.78 14.12 -22.93
N GLU A 323 -13.56 13.87 -24.22
CA GLU A 323 -13.64 12.52 -24.81
C GLU A 323 -12.71 11.52 -24.10
N SER A 324 -11.60 11.99 -23.53
CA SER A 324 -10.65 11.16 -22.80
C SER A 324 -11.08 10.79 -21.38
N TRP A 325 -12.14 11.38 -20.83
CA TRP A 325 -12.60 11.11 -19.48
C TRP A 325 -13.58 9.94 -19.44
N SER A 326 -13.21 8.89 -18.71
CA SER A 326 -14.13 7.81 -18.37
C SER A 326 -15.16 8.24 -17.31
N GLU A 327 -16.20 7.44 -17.12
CA GLU A 327 -17.17 7.60 -16.03
C GLU A 327 -16.47 7.74 -14.67
N ASP A 328 -15.49 6.88 -14.38
CA ASP A 328 -14.71 6.95 -13.14
C ASP A 328 -13.96 8.28 -12.99
N ASN A 329 -13.45 8.85 -14.08
CA ASN A 329 -12.80 10.16 -14.04
C ASN A 329 -13.79 11.28 -13.72
N ILE A 330 -14.99 11.23 -14.31
CA ILE A 330 -16.05 12.21 -14.08
C ILE A 330 -16.54 12.12 -12.62
N LEU A 331 -16.85 10.91 -12.12
CA LEU A 331 -17.26 10.70 -10.74
C LEU A 331 -16.17 11.11 -9.75
N GLY A 332 -14.91 10.77 -10.04
CA GLY A 332 -13.77 11.23 -9.27
C GLY A 332 -13.62 12.76 -9.25
N ALA A 333 -13.89 13.44 -10.38
CA ALA A 333 -13.87 14.90 -10.43
C ALA A 333 -15.01 15.54 -9.61
N ILE A 334 -16.22 15.00 -9.70
CA ILE A 334 -17.38 15.43 -8.89
C ILE A 334 -17.05 15.31 -7.39
N GLN A 335 -16.47 14.18 -6.99
CA GLN A 335 -16.02 13.97 -5.60
C GLN A 335 -14.94 14.99 -5.19
N ARG A 336 -14.01 15.35 -6.07
CA ARG A 336 -13.00 16.39 -5.79
C ARG A 336 -13.62 17.78 -5.64
N VAL A 337 -14.63 18.13 -6.45
CA VAL A 337 -15.37 19.40 -6.33
C VAL A 337 -16.06 19.49 -4.98
N MET A 338 -16.81 18.46 -4.58
CA MET A 338 -17.56 18.47 -3.33
C MET A 338 -16.66 18.49 -2.08
N ALA A 339 -15.44 18.00 -2.22
CA ALA A 339 -14.49 17.87 -1.12
C ALA A 339 -13.71 19.13 -0.79
N ASP A 340 -13.26 19.81 -1.83
CA ASP A 340 -12.38 20.97 -1.74
C ASP A 340 -12.73 21.91 -2.90
N PRO A 341 -13.92 22.51 -2.88
CA PRO A 341 -14.31 23.42 -3.95
C PRO A 341 -13.41 24.65 -3.96
N ASP A 342 -13.01 25.11 -5.15
CA ASP A 342 -12.31 26.39 -5.30
C ASP A 342 -13.22 27.56 -4.92
N TRP A 343 -14.55 27.38 -5.05
CA TRP A 343 -15.56 28.33 -4.61
C TRP A 343 -16.88 27.64 -4.24
N ILE A 344 -17.60 28.24 -3.30
CA ILE A 344 -18.92 27.79 -2.85
C ILE A 344 -19.90 28.95 -2.98
N ARG A 345 -21.08 28.67 -3.54
CA ARG A 345 -22.24 29.56 -3.49
C ARG A 345 -23.37 28.86 -2.72
N PRO A 346 -23.64 29.28 -1.47
CA PRO A 346 -24.73 28.72 -0.68
C PRO A 346 -26.09 28.92 -1.37
N ALA A 347 -27.01 27.99 -1.14
CA ALA A 347 -28.38 28.13 -1.59
C ALA A 347 -29.04 29.37 -0.94
N PRO A 348 -29.84 30.15 -1.67
CA PRO A 348 -30.55 31.30 -1.11
C PRO A 348 -31.69 30.92 -0.16
N ASN A 349 -32.16 29.66 -0.20
CA ASN A 349 -33.19 29.11 0.67
C ASN A 349 -33.17 27.57 0.60
N GLU A 350 -33.93 26.91 1.48
CA GLU A 350 -33.99 25.46 1.64
C GLU A 350 -34.50 24.69 0.40
N ARG A 351 -35.17 25.37 -0.54
CA ARG A 351 -35.68 24.75 -1.78
C ARG A 351 -34.71 24.87 -2.96
N ALA A 352 -33.57 25.53 -2.77
CA ALA A 352 -32.59 25.80 -3.82
C ALA A 352 -31.31 24.98 -3.63
N LEU A 353 -30.55 24.83 -4.72
CA LEU A 353 -29.30 24.07 -4.72
C LEU A 353 -28.11 24.96 -4.34
N HIS A 354 -27.24 24.43 -3.48
CA HIS A 354 -25.88 24.95 -3.29
C HIS A 354 -25.07 24.65 -4.54
N GLN A 355 -24.13 25.54 -4.88
CA GLN A 355 -23.25 25.38 -6.03
C GLN A 355 -21.80 25.35 -5.56
N PHE A 356 -21.04 24.43 -6.14
CA PHE A 356 -19.65 24.17 -5.84
C PHE A 356 -18.90 24.13 -7.17
N GLY A 357 -17.70 24.71 -7.23
CA GLY A 357 -16.88 24.58 -8.44
C GLY A 357 -15.42 24.35 -8.13
N LYS A 358 -14.78 23.52 -8.94
CA LYS A 358 -13.33 23.28 -8.90
C LYS A 358 -12.77 23.08 -10.31
N THR A 359 -11.55 23.56 -10.54
CA THR A 359 -10.79 23.18 -11.74
C THR A 359 -10.07 21.86 -11.47
N VAL A 360 -10.48 20.78 -12.14
CA VAL A 360 -9.92 19.43 -12.02
C VAL A 360 -9.26 19.06 -13.35
N ASP A 361 -7.95 18.81 -13.33
CA ASP A 361 -7.18 18.37 -14.50
C ASP A 361 -7.41 19.23 -15.76
N GLY A 362 -7.48 20.57 -15.57
CA GLY A 362 -7.70 21.55 -16.65
C GLY A 362 -9.18 21.84 -16.98
N VAL A 363 -10.12 21.13 -16.36
CA VAL A 363 -11.57 21.26 -16.57
C VAL A 363 -12.24 21.96 -15.40
N GLN A 364 -13.00 23.02 -15.65
CA GLN A 364 -13.85 23.65 -14.63
C GLN A 364 -15.13 22.84 -14.47
N VAL A 365 -15.29 22.19 -13.33
CA VAL A 365 -16.45 21.34 -13.02
C VAL A 365 -17.32 22.03 -11.97
N GLU A 366 -18.60 22.18 -12.27
CA GLU A 366 -19.59 22.71 -11.34
C GLU A 366 -20.51 21.57 -10.86
N VAL A 367 -20.73 21.51 -9.55
CA VAL A 367 -21.63 20.56 -8.90
C VAL A 367 -22.69 21.32 -8.14
N LYS A 368 -23.93 20.86 -8.23
CA LYS A 368 -25.06 21.39 -7.46
C LYS A 368 -25.62 20.32 -6.55
N ALA A 369 -25.86 20.68 -5.30
CA ALA A 369 -26.36 19.76 -4.28
C ALA A 369 -27.36 20.46 -3.36
N TYR A 370 -28.32 19.72 -2.82
CA TYR A 370 -29.18 20.19 -1.73
C TYR A 370 -28.72 19.58 -0.41
N LEU A 371 -29.02 20.24 0.70
CA LEU A 371 -28.73 19.74 2.03
C LEU A 371 -29.93 18.93 2.54
N ALA A 372 -29.71 17.68 2.93
CA ALA A 372 -30.71 16.81 3.54
C ALA A 372 -30.07 16.03 4.69
N ASP A 373 -30.72 16.03 5.86
CA ASP A 373 -30.26 15.32 7.06
C ASP A 373 -28.80 15.64 7.47
N GLY A 374 -28.35 16.88 7.22
CA GLY A 374 -26.99 17.33 7.51
C GLY A 374 -25.94 16.96 6.46
N GLU A 375 -26.33 16.28 5.38
CA GLU A 375 -25.46 15.87 4.28
C GLU A 375 -25.86 16.54 2.95
N TYR A 376 -24.88 16.85 2.11
CA TYR A 376 -25.13 17.28 0.74
C TYR A 376 -25.46 16.09 -0.15
N VAL A 377 -26.60 16.16 -0.82
CA VAL A 377 -27.02 15.22 -1.86
C VAL A 377 -26.86 15.89 -3.22
N ILE A 378 -26.01 15.29 -4.06
CA ILE A 378 -25.72 15.81 -5.40
C ILE A 378 -26.96 15.67 -6.29
N ASP A 379 -27.33 16.77 -6.95
CA ASP A 379 -28.43 16.82 -7.91
C ASP A 379 -27.91 16.89 -9.36
N GLN A 380 -26.92 17.76 -9.60
CA GLN A 380 -26.36 18.01 -10.93
C GLN A 380 -24.85 18.13 -10.87
N ALA A 381 -24.17 17.72 -11.95
CA ALA A 381 -22.79 18.08 -12.19
C ALA A 381 -22.53 18.22 -13.68
N TYR A 382 -21.69 19.18 -14.07
CA TYR A 382 -21.37 19.42 -15.47
C TYR A 382 -20.04 20.16 -15.63
N PRO A 383 -19.38 20.01 -16.79
CA PRO A 383 -18.23 20.82 -17.13
C PRO A 383 -18.71 22.19 -17.61
N VAL A 384 -18.12 23.25 -17.07
CA VAL A 384 -18.41 24.63 -17.47
C VAL A 384 -17.55 25.05 -18.67
N GLY A 385 -16.32 24.55 -18.74
CA GLY A 385 -15.33 24.87 -19.77
C GLY A 385 -13.93 24.40 -19.35
N GLY A 386 -12.99 24.35 -20.28
CA GLY A 386 -11.64 23.87 -19.99
C GLY A 386 -11.09 22.97 -21.08
N ASP A 387 -10.00 22.30 -20.75
CA ASP A 387 -9.29 21.44 -21.71
C ASP A 387 -10.19 20.29 -22.15
N GLY A 388 -10.46 20.20 -23.45
CA GLY A 388 -11.29 19.15 -24.05
C GLY A 388 -12.81 19.25 -23.81
N VAL A 389 -13.30 20.29 -23.11
CA VAL A 389 -14.75 20.48 -22.92
C VAL A 389 -15.38 20.97 -24.22
N THR A 390 -16.46 20.33 -24.66
CA THR A 390 -17.19 20.72 -25.88
C THR A 390 -18.62 21.13 -25.55
N LYS A 391 -19.27 21.88 -26.44
CA LYS A 391 -20.69 22.23 -26.39
C LYS A 391 -21.38 21.79 -27.67
N ASN A 392 -22.52 21.12 -27.53
CA ASN A 392 -23.34 20.69 -28.65
C ASN A 392 -24.15 21.88 -29.20
N THR A 393 -24.04 22.16 -30.49
CA THR A 393 -24.83 23.16 -31.22
C THR A 393 -25.60 22.49 -32.36
N SER A 394 -26.49 23.24 -33.02
CA SER A 394 -27.24 22.74 -34.18
C SER A 394 -26.34 22.44 -35.39
N THR A 395 -25.09 22.92 -35.37
CA THR A 395 -24.13 22.80 -36.47
C THR A 395 -22.93 21.90 -36.14
N GLY A 396 -22.87 21.31 -34.93
CA GLY A 396 -21.78 20.41 -34.51
C GLY A 396 -21.35 20.64 -33.06
N LYS A 397 -20.14 20.16 -32.71
CA LYS A 397 -19.53 20.39 -31.39
C LYS A 397 -18.52 21.55 -31.47
N ILE A 398 -18.54 22.44 -30.48
CA ILE A 398 -17.59 23.54 -30.35
C ILE A 398 -16.80 23.45 -29.05
N ASP A 399 -15.51 23.77 -29.08
CA ASP A 399 -14.69 23.81 -27.86
C ASP A 399 -15.10 24.94 -26.92
N VAL A 400 -15.19 24.65 -25.62
CA VAL A 400 -15.56 25.61 -24.58
C VAL A 400 -14.34 25.98 -23.76
N LYS A 401 -13.84 27.20 -23.96
CA LYS A 401 -12.73 27.75 -23.18
C LYS A 401 -13.10 27.90 -21.69
N PRO A 402 -12.12 27.88 -20.77
CA PRO A 402 -12.36 28.14 -19.35
C PRO A 402 -13.17 29.42 -19.11
N SER A 403 -14.21 29.34 -18.27
CA SER A 403 -15.00 30.48 -17.83
C SER A 403 -14.12 31.49 -17.11
N ARG A 404 -14.30 32.77 -17.47
CA ARG A 404 -13.62 33.92 -16.86
C ARG A 404 -14.47 34.63 -15.81
N SER A 405 -15.62 34.07 -15.45
CA SER A 405 -16.52 34.68 -14.48
C SER A 405 -15.87 34.80 -13.10
N LYS A 406 -16.38 35.73 -12.28
CA LYS A 406 -15.74 36.16 -11.03
C LYS A 406 -15.42 35.02 -10.07
N GLN A 407 -16.29 34.00 -9.98
CA GLN A 407 -16.11 32.85 -9.09
C GLN A 407 -14.97 31.91 -9.51
N TRP A 408 -14.61 31.89 -10.80
CA TRP A 408 -13.51 31.06 -11.33
C TRP A 408 -12.16 31.80 -11.37
N ARG A 409 -12.14 33.10 -11.07
CA ARG A 409 -10.90 33.86 -10.89
C ARG A 409 -10.34 33.50 -9.51
N LYS A 410 -9.23 32.75 -9.48
CA LYS A 410 -8.47 32.46 -8.24
C LYS A 410 -8.39 33.74 -7.40
N ALA A 411 -8.90 33.71 -6.17
CA ALA A 411 -8.51 34.68 -5.17
C ALA A 411 -6.98 34.56 -5.05
N LYS A 412 -6.26 35.62 -5.42
CA LYS A 412 -4.81 35.65 -5.38
C LYS A 412 -4.28 35.41 -3.97
#